data_AF-A0A6B3HMA4-F1
#
_entry.id   AF-A0A6B3HMA4-F1
#
_cell.length_a   1.000
_cell.length_b   1.000
_cell.length_c   1.000
_cell.angle_alpha   90.00
_cell.angle_beta   90.00
_cell.angle_gamma   90.00
#
_symmetry.space_group_name_H-M   'P 1'
#
loop_
_entity.id
_entity.type
_entity.pdbx_description
1 polymer ?
#
loop_
_entity_poly.entity_id
_entity_poly.type
_entity_poly.pdbx_seq_one_letter_code
_entity_poly.pdbx_strand_id
1 'polypeptide(L)'
;VFPDHVVSPLDGLTAALPEGALTYAVGADPSDELVIAEAGFDLTAVCRDVSGAVLATVPLPSGQIQWIGADLPDGVTHDTLDTVEITGTFTPRASGEHTFGTRGTGSFALTVDDRPLFDGTQDRAPGTDPLGAFFNEPVERGRLPLTEGAPVRVSLSHRPGPGTGHPLKGVAFSLVHLAPLRDPDELIAEAVEAARTADTAIVVVGTTERV
;
A
#
# COMPACT_ATOMS: atom_id res chain seq x y z
N VAL A 1 -16.72 -5.58 -12.20
CA VAL A 1 -16.30 -5.80 -13.60
C VAL A 1 -14.81 -5.50 -13.63
N PHE A 2 -13.96 -6.44 -14.06
CA PHE A 2 -12.52 -6.21 -14.19
C PHE A 2 -12.24 -5.95 -15.68
N PRO A 3 -11.85 -4.73 -16.07
CA PRO A 3 -11.61 -4.42 -17.47
C PRO A 3 -10.32 -5.10 -17.97
N ASP A 4 -10.28 -5.48 -19.24
CA ASP A 4 -9.08 -6.06 -19.87
C ASP A 4 -7.91 -5.05 -19.95
N HIS A 5 -8.21 -3.74 -19.91
CA HIS A 5 -7.22 -2.67 -19.82
C HIS A 5 -7.86 -1.36 -19.29
N VAL A 6 -7.01 -0.46 -18.79
CA VAL A 6 -7.37 0.90 -18.38
C VAL A 6 -6.39 1.86 -19.04
N VAL A 7 -6.89 2.93 -19.65
CA VAL A 7 -6.08 4.02 -20.22
C VAL A 7 -6.45 5.30 -19.51
N SER A 8 -5.46 6.01 -18.96
CA SER A 8 -5.71 7.29 -18.31
C SER A 8 -5.99 8.38 -19.36
N PRO A 9 -6.75 9.44 -19.01
CA PRO A 9 -6.90 10.60 -19.90
C PRO A 9 -5.55 11.21 -20.33
N LEU A 10 -4.55 11.20 -19.45
CA LEU A 10 -3.20 11.70 -19.76
C LEU A 10 -2.51 10.84 -20.83
N ASP A 11 -2.57 9.51 -20.70
CA ASP A 11 -1.98 8.60 -21.70
C ASP A 11 -2.69 8.73 -23.05
N GLY A 12 -4.02 8.85 -23.04
CA GLY A 12 -4.81 9.06 -24.26
C GLY A 12 -4.43 10.35 -24.99
N LEU A 13 -4.25 11.45 -24.27
CA LEU A 13 -3.80 12.73 -24.84
C LEU A 13 -2.35 12.66 -25.33
N THR A 14 -1.47 12.03 -24.56
CA THR A 14 -0.05 11.85 -24.92
C THR A 14 0.10 11.07 -26.22
N ALA A 15 -0.74 10.05 -26.43
CA ALA A 15 -0.73 9.26 -27.68
C ALA A 15 -1.33 10.00 -28.88
N ALA A 16 -2.23 10.97 -28.65
CA ALA A 16 -2.96 11.67 -29.72
C ALA A 16 -2.27 12.97 -30.19
N LEU A 17 -1.41 13.56 -29.36
CA LEU A 17 -0.79 14.85 -29.61
C LEU A 17 0.70 14.73 -30.03
N PRO A 18 1.26 15.71 -30.76
CA PRO A 18 2.69 15.74 -31.06
C PRO A 18 3.55 15.77 -29.79
N GLU A 19 4.76 15.22 -29.87
CA GLU A 19 5.72 15.26 -28.79
C GLU A 19 6.02 16.72 -28.36
N GLY A 20 6.00 16.98 -27.05
CA GLY A 20 6.19 18.31 -26.48
C GLY A 20 4.97 19.24 -26.53
N ALA A 21 3.84 18.82 -27.11
CA ALA A 21 2.60 19.62 -27.12
C ALA A 21 1.82 19.55 -25.80
N LEU A 22 2.22 18.68 -24.87
CA LEU A 22 1.51 18.43 -23.62
C LEU A 22 2.42 18.65 -22.42
N THR A 23 1.93 19.46 -21.48
CA THR A 23 2.48 19.59 -20.13
C THR A 23 1.45 19.10 -19.12
N TYR A 24 1.92 18.47 -18.04
CA TYR A 24 1.06 17.92 -17.00
C TYR A 24 1.43 18.51 -15.63
N ALA A 25 0.41 18.92 -14.89
CA ALA A 25 0.50 19.28 -13.48
C ALA A 25 -0.67 18.61 -12.74
N VAL A 26 -0.41 18.04 -11.56
CA VAL A 26 -1.42 17.35 -10.74
C VAL A 26 -2.53 18.31 -10.31
N GLY A 27 -2.16 19.54 -9.95
CA GLY A 27 -3.08 20.62 -9.54
C GLY A 27 -3.62 20.45 -8.12
N ALA A 28 -4.18 19.29 -7.80
CA ALA A 28 -4.58 18.92 -6.45
C ALA A 28 -4.40 17.42 -6.26
N ASP A 29 -3.77 17.02 -5.16
CA ASP A 29 -3.77 15.63 -4.73
C ASP A 29 -4.91 15.43 -3.72
N PRO A 30 -5.98 14.69 -4.10
CA PRO A 30 -7.12 14.50 -3.20
C PRO A 30 -6.83 13.48 -2.09
N SER A 31 -5.71 12.76 -2.12
CA SER A 31 -5.47 11.61 -1.24
C SER A 31 -4.44 11.93 -0.15
N ASP A 32 -4.93 12.22 1.06
CA ASP A 32 -4.15 12.27 2.29
C ASP A 32 -4.19 10.94 3.07
N GLU A 33 -4.71 9.88 2.45
CA GLU A 33 -4.95 8.60 3.09
C GLU A 33 -3.81 7.59 2.91
N LEU A 34 -3.63 6.74 3.94
CA LEU A 34 -2.81 5.54 3.84
C LEU A 34 -3.47 4.52 2.90
N VAL A 35 -2.83 4.24 1.78
CA VAL A 35 -3.28 3.24 0.79
C VAL A 35 -2.44 1.97 0.85
N ILE A 36 -2.89 0.89 0.22
CA ILE A 36 -2.09 -0.34 0.10
C ILE A 36 -0.77 -0.01 -0.61
N ALA A 37 0.34 -0.51 -0.05
CA ALA A 37 1.66 -0.32 -0.64
C ALA A 37 1.75 -1.03 -1.99
N GLU A 38 1.89 -0.28 -3.09
CA GLU A 38 1.94 -0.84 -4.44
C GLU A 38 3.00 -0.12 -5.29
N ALA A 39 2.79 1.16 -5.56
CA ALA A 39 3.71 1.95 -6.38
C ALA A 39 5.09 2.08 -5.74
N GLY A 40 6.13 1.63 -6.45
CA GLY A 40 7.53 1.70 -5.98
C GLY A 40 7.92 0.57 -5.03
N PHE A 41 7.03 -0.38 -4.76
CA PHE A 41 7.30 -1.55 -3.92
C PHE A 41 7.54 -2.81 -4.76
N ASP A 42 8.59 -3.55 -4.43
CA ASP A 42 8.83 -4.92 -4.89
C ASP A 42 8.79 -5.83 -3.66
N LEU A 43 7.76 -6.67 -3.55
CA LEU A 43 7.39 -7.37 -2.31
C LEU A 43 7.26 -8.87 -2.50
N THR A 44 7.61 -9.59 -1.45
CA THR A 44 7.41 -11.03 -1.31
C THR A 44 6.80 -11.34 0.04
N ALA A 45 6.01 -12.40 0.12
CA ALA A 45 5.59 -12.99 1.38
C ALA A 45 6.52 -14.16 1.75
N VAL A 46 7.01 -14.18 2.98
CA VAL A 46 7.76 -15.31 3.55
C VAL A 46 6.93 -15.93 4.66
N CYS A 47 6.52 -17.18 4.46
CA CYS A 47 5.76 -17.96 5.44
C CYS A 47 6.71 -18.81 6.27
N ARG A 48 6.58 -18.79 7.60
CA ARG A 48 7.44 -19.54 8.52
C ARG A 48 6.64 -20.38 9.50
N ASP A 49 7.22 -21.49 9.93
CA ASP A 49 6.72 -22.29 11.04
C ASP A 49 7.20 -21.76 12.40
N VAL A 50 6.76 -22.41 13.48
CA VAL A 50 7.08 -22.05 14.87
C VAL A 50 8.58 -22.14 15.19
N SER A 51 9.35 -22.91 14.43
CA SER A 51 10.81 -23.00 14.57
C SER A 51 11.54 -21.88 13.81
N GLY A 52 10.82 -21.13 12.96
CA GLY A 52 11.36 -20.11 12.07
C GLY A 52 11.75 -20.64 10.69
N ALA A 53 11.55 -21.93 10.41
CA ALA A 53 11.84 -22.51 9.11
C ALA A 53 10.90 -21.95 8.04
N VAL A 54 11.45 -21.63 6.87
CA VAL A 54 10.66 -21.10 5.74
C VAL A 54 9.84 -22.23 5.14
N LEU A 55 8.52 -22.07 5.15
CA LEU A 55 7.56 -22.97 4.50
C LEU A 55 7.37 -22.60 3.02
N ALA A 56 7.28 -21.29 2.73
CA ALA A 56 7.11 -20.79 1.38
C ALA A 56 7.65 -19.37 1.24
N THR A 57 7.99 -19.00 0.00
CA THR A 57 8.27 -17.62 -0.41
C THR A 57 7.54 -17.35 -1.72
N VAL A 58 6.68 -16.34 -1.76
CA VAL A 58 5.86 -16.02 -2.93
C VAL A 58 5.94 -14.53 -3.27
N PRO A 59 5.99 -14.14 -4.55
CA PRO A 59 5.89 -12.74 -4.94
C PRO A 59 4.50 -12.19 -4.60
N LEU A 60 4.45 -10.91 -4.24
CA LEU A 60 3.19 -10.19 -3.99
C LEU A 60 3.04 -9.05 -4.99
N PRO A 61 1.85 -8.86 -5.59
CA PRO A 61 1.58 -7.73 -6.47
C PRO A 61 1.46 -6.40 -5.70
N SER A 62 1.23 -6.45 -4.39
CA SER A 62 1.11 -5.30 -3.51
C SER A 62 1.35 -5.72 -2.04
N GLY A 63 1.32 -4.76 -1.13
CA GLY A 63 1.46 -4.95 0.31
C GLY A 63 0.24 -5.59 0.97
N GLN A 64 -0.67 -6.21 0.22
CA GLN A 64 -1.87 -6.84 0.74
C GLN A 64 -1.78 -8.38 0.68
N ILE A 65 -2.10 -9.02 1.80
CA ILE A 65 -2.36 -10.46 1.87
C ILE A 65 -3.82 -10.66 2.27
N GLN A 66 -4.49 -11.56 1.54
CA GLN A 66 -5.83 -12.03 1.86
C GLN A 66 -5.97 -13.49 1.42
N TRP A 67 -5.49 -14.40 2.27
CA TRP A 67 -5.60 -15.85 2.06
C TRP A 67 -6.72 -16.39 2.93
N ILE A 68 -7.79 -16.86 2.33
CA ILE A 68 -8.97 -17.37 3.05
C ILE A 68 -9.17 -18.84 2.69
N GLY A 69 -9.38 -19.69 3.69
CA GLY A 69 -9.66 -21.11 3.43
C GLY A 69 -8.47 -21.84 2.81
N ALA A 70 -8.56 -22.22 1.53
CA ALA A 70 -7.52 -23.00 0.86
C ALA A 70 -6.51 -22.15 0.08
N ASP A 71 -6.66 -20.82 0.06
CA ASP A 71 -5.86 -19.90 -0.77
C ASP A 71 -4.45 -19.61 -0.21
N LEU A 72 -3.92 -20.50 0.64
CA LEU A 72 -2.55 -20.39 1.16
C LEU A 72 -1.54 -20.77 0.07
N PRO A 73 -0.30 -20.26 0.15
CA PRO A 73 0.78 -20.73 -0.71
C PRO A 73 1.01 -22.24 -0.61
N ASP A 74 1.46 -22.85 -1.70
CA ASP A 74 1.80 -24.27 -1.74
C ASP A 74 2.78 -24.64 -0.62
N GLY A 75 2.48 -25.73 0.09
CA GLY A 75 3.29 -26.20 1.22
C GLY A 75 2.99 -25.53 2.56
N VAL A 76 2.12 -24.49 2.58
CA VAL A 76 1.69 -23.83 3.81
C VAL A 76 0.33 -24.36 4.24
N THR A 77 0.22 -24.75 5.51
CA THR A 77 -1.07 -25.09 6.12
C THR A 77 -1.32 -24.17 7.31
N HIS A 78 -2.59 -23.94 7.63
CA HIS A 78 -2.97 -23.18 8.83
C HIS A 78 -2.46 -23.78 10.14
N ASP A 79 -2.14 -25.08 10.16
CA ASP A 79 -1.70 -25.75 11.39
C ASP A 79 -0.17 -25.66 11.56
N THR A 80 0.57 -25.44 10.46
CA THR A 80 2.03 -25.31 10.46
C THR A 80 2.50 -23.86 10.39
N LEU A 81 1.65 -22.95 9.92
CA LEU A 81 1.97 -21.53 9.76
C LEU A 81 1.98 -20.80 11.11
N ASP A 82 3.10 -20.17 11.44
CA ASP A 82 3.26 -19.36 12.65
C ASP A 82 3.38 -17.86 12.34
N THR A 83 4.18 -17.51 11.34
CA THR A 83 4.47 -16.12 11.00
C THR A 83 4.42 -15.92 9.48
N VAL A 84 3.82 -14.81 9.04
CA VAL A 84 3.86 -14.33 7.65
C VAL A 84 4.54 -12.97 7.61
N GLU A 85 5.60 -12.85 6.82
CA GLU A 85 6.34 -11.61 6.64
C GLU A 85 6.13 -11.07 5.23
N ILE A 86 5.62 -9.84 5.08
CA ILE A 86 5.72 -9.08 3.83
C ILE A 86 7.07 -8.37 3.86
N THR A 87 7.97 -8.70 2.94
CA THR A 87 9.31 -8.08 2.88
C THR A 87 9.74 -7.80 1.45
N GLY A 88 10.55 -6.75 1.30
CA GLY A 88 11.11 -6.38 0.01
C GLY A 88 11.75 -5.01 0.03
N THR A 89 11.69 -4.32 -1.11
CA THR A 89 12.31 -3.02 -1.32
C THR A 89 11.26 -1.99 -1.69
N PHE A 90 11.36 -0.81 -1.09
CA PHE A 90 10.62 0.38 -1.49
C PHE A 90 11.59 1.39 -2.13
N THR A 91 11.27 1.85 -3.34
CA THR A 91 12.01 2.93 -4.01
C THR A 91 11.12 4.19 -4.04
N PRO A 92 11.41 5.21 -3.22
CA PRO A 92 10.62 6.43 -3.17
C PRO A 92 10.56 7.13 -4.52
N ARG A 93 9.38 7.60 -4.91
CA ARG A 93 9.15 8.37 -6.14
C ARG A 93 9.19 9.89 -5.94
N ALA A 94 9.28 10.32 -4.69
CA ALA A 94 9.43 11.70 -4.28
C ALA A 94 10.26 11.71 -2.99
N SER A 95 11.01 12.78 -2.77
CA SER A 95 11.69 12.99 -1.49
C SER A 95 10.73 13.63 -0.49
N GLY A 96 10.87 13.29 0.80
CA GLY A 96 10.09 13.89 1.88
C GLY A 96 9.69 12.89 2.96
N GLU A 97 8.75 13.30 3.80
CA GLU A 97 8.19 12.45 4.86
C GLU A 97 7.22 11.43 4.27
N HIS A 98 7.61 10.14 4.29
CA HIS A 98 6.74 9.04 3.94
C HIS A 98 6.12 8.45 5.20
N THR A 99 4.81 8.19 5.16
CA THR A 99 4.09 7.54 6.26
C THR A 99 3.88 6.07 5.94
N PHE A 100 4.17 5.20 6.90
CA PHE A 100 3.95 3.76 6.80
C PHE A 100 2.99 3.31 7.89
N GLY A 101 2.20 2.29 7.58
CA GLY A 101 1.20 1.79 8.49
C GLY A 101 0.85 0.32 8.30
N THR A 102 -0.11 -0.13 9.10
CA THR A 102 -0.66 -1.49 9.01
C THR A 102 -2.17 -1.46 8.88
N ARG A 103 -2.72 -2.43 8.19
CA ARG A 103 -4.15 -2.74 8.16
C ARG A 103 -4.36 -4.19 8.57
N GLY A 104 -5.31 -4.47 9.45
CA GLY A 104 -5.64 -5.83 9.87
C GLY A 104 -5.87 -5.93 11.38
N THR A 105 -5.73 -7.14 11.92
CA THR A 105 -5.84 -7.43 13.36
C THR A 105 -4.80 -8.47 13.74
N GLY A 106 -4.23 -8.39 14.94
CA GLY A 106 -3.25 -9.33 15.47
C GLY A 106 -1.90 -8.68 15.74
N SER A 107 -0.87 -9.51 15.96
CA SER A 107 0.47 -9.02 16.28
C SER A 107 1.22 -8.64 15.01
N PHE A 108 1.80 -7.45 15.01
CA PHE A 108 2.56 -6.89 13.91
C PHE A 108 3.91 -6.34 14.39
N ALA A 109 4.94 -6.52 13.57
CA ALA A 109 6.19 -5.80 13.68
C ALA A 109 6.55 -5.19 12.32
N LEU A 110 6.67 -3.85 12.28
CA LEU A 110 6.97 -3.09 11.07
C LEU A 110 8.35 -2.45 11.20
N THR A 111 9.23 -2.73 10.25
CA THR A 111 10.57 -2.13 10.13
C THR A 111 10.74 -1.57 8.72
N VAL A 112 11.26 -0.35 8.63
CA VAL A 112 11.61 0.31 7.36
C VAL A 112 13.01 0.88 7.51
N ASP A 113 13.90 0.60 6.55
CA ASP A 113 15.27 1.14 6.55
C ASP A 113 16.00 0.83 7.87
N ASP A 114 15.90 -0.43 8.33
CA ASP A 114 16.40 -0.93 9.62
C ASP A 114 15.88 -0.19 10.86
N ARG A 115 14.89 0.71 10.71
CA ARG A 115 14.21 1.41 11.80
C ARG A 115 12.90 0.73 12.17
N PRO A 116 12.74 0.24 13.41
CA PRO A 116 11.47 -0.30 13.88
C PRO A 116 10.47 0.84 14.07
N LEU A 117 9.33 0.76 13.37
CA LEU A 117 8.25 1.74 13.48
C LEU A 117 7.15 1.27 14.41
N PHE A 118 6.92 -0.04 14.46
CA PHE A 118 5.90 -0.62 15.32
C PHE A 118 6.27 -2.04 15.72
N ASP A 119 5.96 -2.39 16.96
CA ASP A 119 5.96 -3.76 17.48
C ASP A 119 4.84 -3.84 18.53
N GLY A 120 3.78 -4.58 18.21
CA GLY A 120 2.62 -4.69 19.10
C GLY A 120 1.42 -5.37 18.47
N THR A 121 0.31 -5.34 19.19
CA THR A 121 -0.96 -5.92 18.74
C THR A 121 -1.90 -4.83 18.25
N GLN A 122 -2.51 -5.05 17.09
CA GLN A 122 -3.64 -4.26 16.59
C GLN A 122 -4.94 -5.00 16.90
N ASP A 123 -5.71 -4.44 17.81
CA ASP A 123 -7.03 -4.97 18.16
C ASP A 123 -8.07 -4.62 17.09
N ARG A 124 -9.14 -5.41 17.09
CA ARG A 124 -10.31 -5.15 16.25
C ARG A 124 -11.10 -3.98 16.80
N ALA A 125 -11.62 -3.14 15.91
CA ALA A 125 -12.51 -2.06 16.31
C ALA A 125 -13.77 -2.62 17.02
N PRO A 126 -14.23 -1.98 18.11
CA PRO A 126 -15.40 -2.46 18.85
C PRO A 126 -16.63 -2.58 17.95
N GLY A 127 -17.27 -3.75 17.96
CA GLY A 127 -18.53 -3.98 17.22
C GLY A 127 -18.38 -4.35 15.74
N THR A 128 -17.18 -4.29 15.15
CA THR A 128 -16.90 -4.86 13.83
C THR A 128 -17.17 -6.36 13.88
N ASP A 129 -17.69 -7.01 12.84
CA ASP A 129 -17.81 -8.48 12.76
C ASP A 129 -16.48 -9.15 12.30
N PRO A 130 -16.27 -10.47 12.42
CA PRO A 130 -14.96 -11.07 12.12
C PRO A 130 -14.56 -10.99 10.67
N LEU A 131 -15.52 -10.93 9.74
CA LEU A 131 -15.27 -10.67 8.34
C LEU A 131 -14.98 -9.18 8.11
N GLY A 132 -15.69 -8.29 8.81
CA GLY A 132 -15.44 -6.85 8.83
C GLY A 132 -14.05 -6.48 9.37
N ALA A 133 -13.46 -7.29 10.25
CA ALA A 133 -12.13 -7.07 10.80
C ALA A 133 -11.02 -7.14 9.74
N PHE A 134 -11.26 -7.87 8.64
CA PHE A 134 -10.40 -7.86 7.45
C PHE A 134 -10.36 -6.47 6.79
N PHE A 135 -11.41 -5.67 7.00
CA PHE A 135 -11.59 -4.36 6.39
C PHE A 135 -11.31 -3.20 7.34
N ASN A 136 -10.71 -3.44 8.52
CA ASN A 136 -10.31 -2.37 9.47
C ASN A 136 -9.64 -1.20 8.76
N GLU A 137 -9.81 0.00 9.29
CA GLU A 137 -9.13 1.18 8.76
C GLU A 137 -7.60 1.02 8.83
N PRO A 138 -6.86 1.55 7.84
CA PRO A 138 -5.41 1.71 7.93
C PRO A 138 -5.01 2.45 9.20
N VAL A 139 -3.95 1.98 9.87
CA VAL A 139 -3.39 2.62 11.07
C VAL A 139 -1.97 3.08 10.78
N GLU A 140 -1.72 4.36 10.93
CA GLU A 140 -0.37 4.93 10.87
C GLU A 140 0.52 4.30 11.96
N ARG A 141 1.73 3.90 11.58
CA ARG A 141 2.73 3.32 12.48
C ARG A 141 3.98 4.16 12.62
N GLY A 142 4.37 4.89 11.58
CA GLY A 142 5.50 5.80 11.68
C GLY A 142 5.76 6.56 10.39
N ARG A 143 6.63 7.56 10.49
CA ARG A 143 7.04 8.43 9.39
C ARG A 143 8.55 8.45 9.27
N LEU A 144 9.05 8.48 8.04
CA LEU A 144 10.48 8.57 7.76
C LEU A 144 10.73 9.57 6.62
N PRO A 145 11.74 10.44 6.77
CA PRO A 145 12.27 11.15 5.63
C PRO A 145 13.00 10.16 4.73
N LEU A 146 12.59 10.09 3.47
CA LEU A 146 13.26 9.29 2.45
C LEU A 146 13.62 10.18 1.25
N THR A 147 14.58 9.69 0.46
CA THR A 147 15.06 10.37 -0.73
C THR A 147 14.57 9.65 -1.97
N GLU A 148 14.07 10.41 -2.94
CA GLU A 148 13.66 9.91 -4.24
C GLU A 148 14.75 9.05 -4.89
N GLY A 149 14.36 7.89 -5.40
CA GLY A 149 15.26 6.96 -6.08
C GLY A 149 16.24 6.20 -5.18
N ALA A 150 16.27 6.47 -3.86
CA ALA A 150 17.11 5.75 -2.91
C ALA A 150 16.34 4.55 -2.32
N PRO A 151 16.63 3.30 -2.74
CA PRO A 151 15.87 2.14 -2.28
C PRO A 151 16.11 1.85 -0.79
N VAL A 152 15.04 1.52 -0.08
CA VAL A 152 15.09 1.09 1.33
C VAL A 152 14.41 -0.26 1.53
N ARG A 153 14.87 -1.02 2.53
CA ARG A 153 14.26 -2.31 2.87
C ARG A 153 13.01 -2.10 3.73
N VAL A 154 11.98 -2.89 3.45
CA VAL A 154 10.73 -2.93 4.25
C VAL A 154 10.47 -4.35 4.73
N SER A 155 9.94 -4.47 5.95
CA SER A 155 9.49 -5.74 6.52
C SER A 155 8.31 -5.51 7.45
N LEU A 156 7.20 -6.18 7.18
CA LEU A 156 6.02 -6.27 8.03
C LEU A 156 5.78 -7.74 8.38
N SER A 157 6.10 -8.11 9.61
CA SER A 157 5.81 -9.43 10.16
C SER A 157 4.45 -9.44 10.81
N HIS A 158 3.66 -10.48 10.55
CA HIS A 158 2.38 -10.76 11.17
C HIS A 158 2.36 -12.17 11.76
N ARG A 159 1.91 -12.29 13.00
CA ARG A 159 1.55 -13.59 13.58
C ARG A 159 0.03 -13.73 13.62
N PRO A 160 -0.55 -14.65 12.84
CA PRO A 160 -1.97 -14.97 12.95
C PRO A 160 -2.28 -15.39 14.39
N GLY A 161 -3.26 -14.74 15.03
CA GLY A 161 -3.67 -15.11 16.38
C GLY A 161 -4.19 -16.55 16.45
N PRO A 162 -4.13 -17.22 17.62
CA PRO A 162 -4.73 -18.55 17.78
C PRO A 162 -6.20 -18.46 17.40
N GLY A 163 -6.60 -19.20 16.37
CA GLY A 163 -7.93 -19.10 15.75
C GLY A 163 -9.04 -19.13 16.80
N THR A 164 -9.63 -17.97 17.07
CA THR A 164 -10.67 -17.82 18.09
C THR A 164 -11.99 -18.33 17.53
N GLY A 165 -12.13 -19.65 17.40
CA GLY A 165 -13.40 -20.33 17.16
C GLY A 165 -14.15 -19.95 15.87
N HIS A 166 -13.49 -19.28 14.91
CA HIS A 166 -14.13 -18.88 13.66
C HIS A 166 -14.11 -20.05 12.66
N PRO A 167 -15.21 -20.34 11.93
CA PRO A 167 -15.26 -21.42 10.94
C PRO A 167 -14.33 -21.18 9.73
N LEU A 168 -13.87 -19.96 9.52
CA LEU A 168 -12.94 -19.59 8.45
C LEU A 168 -11.58 -19.28 9.06
N LYS A 169 -10.61 -20.17 8.82
CA LYS A 169 -9.18 -19.87 9.00
C LYS A 169 -8.73 -19.01 7.82
N GLY A 170 -8.01 -17.92 8.10
CA GLY A 170 -7.49 -17.04 7.07
C GLY A 170 -6.44 -16.09 7.61
N VAL A 171 -5.58 -15.62 6.70
CA VAL A 171 -4.55 -14.62 6.96
C VAL A 171 -4.89 -13.40 6.14
N ALA A 172 -5.10 -12.26 6.81
CA ALA A 172 -5.27 -11.01 6.10
C ALA A 172 -4.74 -9.81 6.88
N PHE A 173 -3.87 -9.08 6.19
CA PHE A 173 -3.29 -7.85 6.67
C PHE A 173 -2.67 -7.10 5.50
N SER A 174 -2.30 -5.85 5.72
CA SER A 174 -1.64 -5.05 4.70
C SER A 174 -0.57 -4.13 5.27
N LEU A 175 0.52 -3.99 4.51
CA LEU A 175 1.41 -2.85 4.55
C LEU A 175 0.74 -1.70 3.80
N VAL A 176 0.57 -0.57 4.49
CA VAL A 176 0.01 0.65 3.88
C VAL A 176 1.05 1.77 3.87
N HIS A 177 0.94 2.65 2.90
CA HIS A 177 1.88 3.71 2.62
C HIS A 177 1.15 4.98 2.17
N LEU A 178 1.70 6.13 2.55
CA LEU A 178 1.33 7.44 2.05
C LEU A 178 2.61 8.18 1.67
N ALA A 179 2.65 8.68 0.45
CA ALA A 179 3.73 9.50 -0.06
C ALA A 179 3.74 10.90 0.60
N PRO A 180 4.85 11.66 0.50
CA PRO A 180 4.92 13.00 1.03
C PRO A 180 3.84 13.86 0.39
N LEU A 181 3.01 14.49 1.23
CA LEU A 181 2.02 15.45 0.77
C LEU A 181 2.73 16.71 0.31
N ARG A 182 2.45 17.12 -0.92
CA ARG A 182 2.87 18.43 -1.43
C ARG A 182 1.88 19.49 -0.93
N ASP A 183 2.35 20.72 -0.77
CA ASP A 183 1.49 21.83 -0.37
C ASP A 183 0.39 22.03 -1.44
N PRO A 184 -0.90 21.97 -1.07
CA PRO A 184 -1.99 22.17 -2.00
C PRO A 184 -1.91 23.51 -2.75
N ASP A 185 -1.48 24.59 -2.08
CA ASP A 185 -1.36 25.90 -2.72
C ASP A 185 -0.21 25.92 -3.73
N GLU A 186 0.90 25.20 -3.47
CA GLU A 186 1.98 25.03 -4.44
C GLU A 186 1.52 24.22 -5.67
N LEU A 187 0.78 23.12 -5.45
CA LEU A 187 0.22 22.31 -6.54
C LEU A 187 -0.73 23.12 -7.42
N ILE A 188 -1.59 23.93 -6.81
CA ILE A 188 -2.52 24.81 -7.53
C ILE A 188 -1.74 25.89 -8.29
N ALA A 189 -0.73 26.52 -7.65
CA ALA A 189 0.08 27.55 -8.30
C ALA A 189 0.82 27.00 -9.54
N GLU A 190 1.40 25.80 -9.45
CA GLU A 190 2.04 25.12 -10.58
C GLU A 190 1.05 24.86 -11.72
N ALA A 191 -0.15 24.35 -11.41
CA ALA A 191 -1.17 24.12 -12.42
C ALA A 191 -1.67 25.42 -13.06
N VAL A 192 -1.77 26.51 -12.29
CA VAL A 192 -2.12 27.84 -12.80
C VAL A 192 -1.05 28.37 -13.75
N GLU A 193 0.23 28.23 -13.42
CA GLU A 193 1.33 28.65 -14.30
C GLU A 193 1.39 27.82 -15.59
N ALA A 194 1.18 26.50 -15.49
CA ALA A 194 1.07 25.63 -16.67
C ALA A 194 -0.12 26.06 -17.56
N ALA A 195 -1.28 26.32 -16.95
CA ALA A 195 -2.48 26.76 -17.69
C ALA A 195 -2.29 28.14 -18.34
N ARG A 196 -1.56 29.07 -17.71
CA ARG A 196 -1.27 30.40 -18.26
C ARG A 196 -0.38 30.37 -19.50
N THR A 197 0.48 29.36 -19.61
CA THR A 197 1.43 29.22 -20.72
C THR A 197 0.91 28.34 -21.86
N ALA A 198 -0.24 27.69 -21.66
CA ALA A 198 -0.87 26.84 -22.65
C ALA A 198 -1.94 27.59 -23.47
N ASP A 199 -2.12 27.18 -24.73
CA ASP A 199 -3.24 27.65 -25.57
C ASP A 199 -4.59 27.12 -25.04
N THR A 200 -4.59 25.98 -24.37
CA THR A 200 -5.79 25.34 -23.81
C THR A 200 -5.43 24.53 -22.57
N ALA A 201 -6.16 24.74 -21.48
CA ALA A 201 -6.05 23.94 -20.26
C ALA A 201 -7.20 22.92 -20.20
N ILE A 202 -6.86 21.63 -20.06
CA ILE A 202 -7.81 20.55 -19.82
C ILE A 202 -7.70 20.17 -18.34
N VAL A 203 -8.75 20.41 -17.56
CA VAL A 203 -8.80 20.08 -16.14
C VAL A 203 -9.66 18.84 -15.96
N VAL A 204 -9.05 17.73 -15.54
CA VAL A 204 -9.75 16.48 -15.26
C VAL A 204 -10.07 16.43 -13.76
N VAL A 205 -11.36 16.43 -13.43
CA VAL A 205 -11.87 16.26 -12.07
C VAL A 205 -12.81 15.08 -12.03
N GLY A 206 -12.91 14.45 -10.87
CA GLY A 206 -13.82 13.35 -10.65
C GLY A 206 -13.97 13.07 -9.16
N THR A 207 -14.99 12.31 -8.84
CA THR A 207 -15.19 11.69 -7.53
C THR A 207 -14.58 10.29 -7.57
N THR A 208 -13.97 9.85 -6.48
CA THR A 208 -13.60 8.45 -6.30
C THR A 208 -14.72 7.74 -5.51
N GLU A 209 -14.59 6.43 -5.25
CA GLU A 209 -15.53 5.76 -4.34
C GLU A 209 -15.54 6.37 -2.92
N ARG A 210 -14.55 7.20 -2.58
CA ARG A 210 -14.36 7.82 -1.27
C ARG A 210 -14.58 9.33 -1.21
N VAL A 211 -14.56 10.04 -2.34
CA VAL A 211 -14.61 11.52 -2.41
C VAL A 211 -15.55 11.94 -3.52
#